data_AF-A0A8S1EDV8-F1
#
_entry.id   AF-A0A8S1EDV8-F1
#
_cell.length_a   1.000
_cell.length_b   1.000
_cell.length_c   1.000
_cell.angle_alpha   90.00
_cell.angle_beta   90.00
_cell.angle_gamma   90.00
#
_symmetry.space_group_name_H-M   'P 1'
#
loop_
_entity.id
_entity.type
_entity.pdbx_description
1 polymer ?
#
loop_
_entity_poly.entity_id
_entity_poly.type
_entity_poly.pdbx_seq_one_letter_code
_entity_poly.pdbx_strand_id
1 'polypeptide(L)'
;MNGRIIVTDEFVRGFTSPVPDRQNNVQVYGTRYENGVVVASFSRKVFATEQLDASLVGCAPWKFSIGLNRLSPQGHLFHHSQTPVHRQVCINQCIV
;
A
#
# COMPACT_ATOMS: atom_id res chain seq x y z
N MET A 1 -12.14 -1.42 17.55
CA MET A 1 -11.58 -0.63 16.43
C MET A 1 -12.73 0.10 15.76
N ASN A 2 -12.87 1.40 16.03
CA ASN A 2 -14.10 2.17 15.83
C ASN A 2 -14.15 2.81 14.43
N GLY A 3 -14.25 2.00 13.36
CA GLY A 3 -14.35 2.53 11.99
C GLY A 3 -13.15 3.33 11.49
N ARG A 4 -12.01 3.26 12.21
CA ARG A 4 -10.80 3.99 11.90
C ARG A 4 -10.05 3.31 10.75
N ILE A 5 -9.85 4.04 9.65
CA ILE A 5 -8.98 3.63 8.55
C ILE A 5 -7.56 4.09 8.88
N ILE A 6 -6.60 3.18 8.75
CA ILE A 6 -5.18 3.45 8.95
C ILE A 6 -4.44 3.06 7.67
N VAL A 7 -3.50 3.90 7.27
CA VAL A 7 -2.56 3.63 6.17
C VAL A 7 -1.18 3.54 6.79
N THR A 8 -0.47 2.45 6.54
CA THR A 8 0.90 2.19 7.00
C THR A 8 1.84 2.04 5.81
N ASP A 9 3.08 2.47 6.01
CA ASP A 9 4.18 2.23 5.10
C ASP A 9 4.93 0.98 5.59
N GLU A 10 5.01 -0.05 4.76
CA GLU A 10 5.47 -1.38 5.16
C GLU A 10 6.37 -2.03 4.12
N PHE A 11 7.32 -2.82 4.62
CA PHE A 11 8.28 -3.57 3.83
C PHE A 11 8.15 -5.07 4.09
N VAL A 12 8.36 -5.88 3.04
CA VAL A 12 8.37 -7.34 3.13
C VAL A 12 9.50 -7.94 2.29
N ARG A 13 10.15 -8.98 2.81
CA ARG A 13 11.16 -9.76 2.09
C ARG A 13 10.76 -11.24 2.11
N GLY A 14 10.57 -11.81 0.92
CA GLY A 14 10.12 -13.21 0.79
C GLY A 14 8.66 -13.39 1.19
N PHE A 15 8.32 -14.59 1.69
CA PHE A 15 6.95 -14.98 2.04
C PHE A 15 6.69 -14.87 3.55
N THR A 16 6.93 -13.68 4.11
CA THR A 16 6.71 -13.38 5.53
C THR A 16 5.64 -12.31 5.72
N SER A 17 5.23 -12.08 6.97
CA SER A 17 4.44 -10.88 7.29
C SER A 17 5.26 -9.62 7.00
N PRO A 18 4.64 -8.57 6.44
CA PRO A 18 5.27 -7.27 6.31
C PRO A 18 5.53 -6.66 7.70
N VAL A 19 6.50 -5.76 7.76
CA VAL A 19 6.84 -4.98 8.96
C VAL A 19 6.83 -3.50 8.60
N PRO A 20 6.58 -2.59 9.58
CA PRO A 20 6.68 -1.16 9.34
C PRO A 20 8.03 -0.81 8.69
N ASP A 21 8.00 0.01 7.65
CA ASP A 21 9.22 0.45 7.00
C ASP A 21 10.08 1.29 7.96
N ARG A 22 11.40 1.25 7.78
CA ARG A 22 12.35 1.97 8.64
C ARG A 22 12.15 3.48 8.56
N GLN A 23 11.77 3.97 7.39
CA GLN A 23 11.43 5.37 7.17
C GLN A 23 10.06 5.42 6.54
N ASN A 24 9.09 5.99 7.26
CA ASN A 24 7.79 6.27 6.69
C ASN A 24 7.91 7.45 5.71
N ASN A 25 7.84 7.16 4.42
CA ASN A 25 7.90 8.17 3.37
C ASN A 25 6.53 8.45 2.72
N VAL A 26 5.46 7.91 3.32
CA VAL A 26 4.06 8.11 2.95
C VAL A 26 3.43 9.20 3.82
N GLN A 27 2.98 10.29 3.18
CA GLN A 27 2.20 11.34 3.82
C GLN A 27 0.71 11.14 3.52
N VAL A 28 -0.09 10.86 4.56
CA VAL A 28 -1.55 10.70 4.43
C VAL A 28 -2.23 12.08 4.55
N TYR A 29 -3.13 12.39 3.63
CA TYR A 29 -3.92 13.62 3.61
C TYR A 29 -5.34 13.42 4.13
N GLY A 30 -5.91 12.23 3.95
CA GLY A 30 -7.25 11.93 4.43
C GLY A 30 -7.66 10.50 4.13
N THR A 31 -8.59 10.00 4.93
CA THR A 31 -9.23 8.71 4.73
C THR A 31 -10.73 8.86 4.93
N ARG A 32 -11.53 8.12 4.16
CA ARG A 32 -12.97 8.09 4.31
C ARG A 32 -13.52 6.73 3.91
N TYR A 33 -14.65 6.38 4.50
CA TYR A 33 -15.43 5.20 4.12
C TYR A 33 -16.79 5.68 3.63
N GLU A 34 -17.15 5.35 2.41
CA GLU A 34 -18.42 5.75 1.79
C GLU A 34 -18.96 4.60 0.95
N ASN A 35 -20.22 4.19 1.21
CA ASN A 35 -20.94 3.19 0.42
C ASN A 35 -20.17 1.88 0.16
N GLY A 36 -19.50 1.35 1.19
CA GLY A 36 -18.71 0.12 1.05
C GLY A 36 -17.29 0.32 0.54
N VAL A 37 -16.91 1.55 0.19
CA VAL A 37 -15.60 1.88 -0.39
C VAL A 37 -14.74 2.62 0.63
N VAL A 38 -13.54 2.10 0.86
CA VAL A 38 -12.48 2.80 1.59
C VAL A 38 -11.69 3.65 0.59
N VAL A 39 -11.57 4.94 0.86
CA VAL A 39 -10.75 5.88 0.08
C VAL A 39 -9.67 6.43 0.99
N ALA A 40 -8.43 6.41 0.51
CA ALA A 40 -7.28 7.03 1.14
C ALA A 40 -6.58 7.96 0.14
N SER A 41 -6.30 9.19 0.56
CA SER A 41 -5.48 10.14 -0.18
C SER A 41 -4.14 10.27 0.54
N PHE A 42 -3.07 10.04 -0.20
CA PHE A 42 -1.70 10.08 0.32
C PHE A 42 -0.73 10.43 -0.79
N SER A 43 0.50 10.79 -0.42
CA SER A 43 1.62 10.94 -1.35
C SER A 43 2.88 10.25 -0.82
N ARG A 44 3.81 9.97 -1.74
CA ARG A 44 5.21 9.66 -1.47
C ARG A 44 6.06 10.25 -2.59
N LYS A 45 7.37 10.37 -2.37
CA LYS A 45 8.27 10.87 -3.41
C LYS A 45 8.34 9.89 -4.59
N VAL A 46 8.47 10.43 -5.79
CA VAL A 46 8.65 9.64 -7.02
C VAL A 46 10.00 8.93 -7.02
N PHE A 47 11.06 9.64 -6.62
CA PHE A 47 12.38 9.06 -6.44
C PHE A 47 12.48 8.43 -5.05
N ALA A 48 12.91 7.17 -5.02
CA ALA A 48 13.20 6.48 -3.78
C ALA A 48 14.36 7.15 -3.05
N THR A 49 14.23 7.32 -1.74
CA THR A 49 15.34 7.79 -0.88
C THR A 49 16.14 6.65 -0.28
N GLU A 50 15.59 5.44 -0.26
CA GLU A 50 16.16 4.26 0.36
C GLU A 50 16.45 3.18 -0.67
N GLN A 51 17.50 2.39 -0.44
CA GLN A 51 17.96 1.35 -1.39
C GLN A 51 16.93 0.24 -1.60
N LEU A 52 16.08 -0.03 -0.61
CA LEU A 52 15.07 -1.08 -0.66
C LEU A 52 13.75 -0.61 -1.31
N ASP A 53 13.62 0.71 -1.51
CA ASP A 53 12.45 1.31 -2.12
C ASP A 53 12.55 1.32 -3.64
N ALA A 54 11.42 1.03 -4.28
CA ALA A 54 11.31 1.23 -5.72
C ALA A 54 11.13 2.71 -6.05
N SER A 55 11.95 3.24 -6.97
CA SER A 55 11.64 4.52 -7.61
C SER A 55 10.44 4.36 -8.53
N LEU A 56 9.51 5.32 -8.48
CA LEU A 56 8.26 5.33 -9.25
C LEU A 56 8.40 6.06 -10.60
N VAL A 57 9.63 6.23 -11.08
CA VAL A 57 9.93 6.88 -12.36
C VAL A 57 9.65 5.91 -13.50
N GLY A 58 8.88 6.36 -14.49
CA GLY A 58 8.51 5.54 -15.65
C GLY A 58 7.35 4.60 -15.34
N CYS A 59 7.24 3.54 -16.13
CA CYS A 59 6.19 2.53 -15.98
C CYS A 59 6.74 1.30 -15.25
N ALA A 60 6.02 0.82 -14.24
CA ALA A 60 6.38 -0.40 -13.52
C ALA A 60 5.16 -1.29 -13.29
N PRO A 61 5.35 -2.63 -13.19
CA PRO A 61 4.27 -3.52 -12.79
C PRO A 61 3.98 -3.33 -11.29
N TRP A 62 2.78 -2.85 -10.98
CA TRP A 62 2.28 -2.73 -9.62
C TRP A 62 1.42 -3.94 -9.28
N LYS A 63 1.42 -4.36 -8.01
CA LYS A 63 0.61 -5.46 -7.51
C LYS A 63 -0.50 -4.95 -6.60
N PHE A 64 -1.72 -5.41 -6.84
CA PHE A 64 -2.90 -5.05 -6.07
C PHE A 64 -3.52 -6.29 -5.45
N SER A 65 -3.62 -6.33 -4.12
CA SER A 65 -4.24 -7.43 -3.39
C SER A 65 -5.76 -7.30 -3.45
N ILE A 66 -6.43 -8.30 -4.04
CA ILE A 66 -7.90 -8.30 -4.24
C ILE A 66 -8.65 -9.36 -3.43
N GLY A 67 -7.94 -10.34 -2.85
CA GLY A 67 -8.50 -11.35 -1.95
C GLY A 67 -8.00 -11.14 -0.51
N LEU A 68 -8.47 -10.09 0.15
CA LEU A 68 -8.00 -9.76 1.50
C LEU A 68 -8.68 -10.64 2.56
N ASN A 69 -7.93 -11.00 3.60
CA ASN A 69 -8.46 -11.66 4.79
C ASN A 69 -8.70 -10.64 5.91
N ARG A 70 -9.66 -10.94 6.80
CA ARG A 70 -9.89 -10.13 8.00
C ARG A 70 -8.66 -10.17 8.89
N LEU A 71 -8.26 -9.04 9.46
CA LEU A 71 -7.20 -8.97 10.47
C LEU A 71 -7.54 -9.85 11.68
N SER A 72 -6.52 -10.32 12.38
CA SER A 72 -6.71 -10.96 13.69
C SER A 72 -7.31 -9.96 14.69
N PRO A 73 -7.91 -10.43 15.81
CA PRO A 73 -8.36 -9.54 16.88
C PRO A 73 -7.25 -8.64 17.45
N GLN A 74 -5.99 -9.07 17.33
CA GLN A 74 -4.78 -8.33 17.73
C GLN A 74 -4.26 -7.38 16.64
N GLY A 75 -4.91 -7.34 15.46
CA GLY A 75 -4.52 -6.49 14.34
C GLY A 75 -3.45 -7.10 13.43
N HIS A 76 -3.13 -8.39 13.56
CA HIS A 76 -2.16 -9.04 12.69
C HIS A 76 -2.75 -9.31 11.30
N LEU A 77 -1.93 -9.08 10.27
CA LEU A 77 -2.24 -9.40 8.88
C LEU A 77 -2.19 -10.91 8.66
N PHE A 78 -3.15 -11.42 7.89
CA PHE A 78 -3.09 -12.77 7.34
C PHE A 78 -2.80 -12.72 5.85
N HIS A 79 -2.11 -13.75 5.35
CA HIS A 79 -1.80 -13.90 3.93
C HIS A 79 -3.08 -13.79 3.08
N HIS A 80 -3.01 -13.08 1.96
CA HIS A 80 -4.16 -12.91 1.06
C HIS A 80 -4.67 -14.26 0.51
N SER A 81 -5.97 -14.40 0.29
CA SER A 81 -6.60 -15.64 -0.20
C SER A 81 -6.43 -15.84 -1.72
N GLN A 82 -6.05 -14.79 -2.45
CA GLN A 82 -5.87 -14.82 -3.90
C GLN A 82 -4.56 -14.13 -4.28
N THR A 83 -3.89 -14.64 -5.32
CA THR A 83 -2.69 -14.01 -5.87
C THR A 83 -2.99 -12.56 -6.29
N PRO A 84 -2.17 -11.57 -5.89
CA PRO A 84 -2.35 -10.19 -6.29
C PRO A 84 -2.37 -10.03 -7.81
N VAL A 85 -3.26 -9.19 -8.30
CA VAL A 85 -3.30 -8.85 -9.73
C VAL A 85 -2.20 -7.84 -10.03
N HIS A 86 -1.60 -7.93 -11.21
CA HIS A 86 -0.60 -6.97 -11.65
C HIS A 86 -1.16 -6.03 -12.72
N ARG A 87 -0.74 -4.77 -12.71
CA ARG A 87 -1.03 -3.78 -13.75
C ARG A 87 0.20 -2.92 -14.00
N GLN A 88 0.43 -2.54 -15.25
CA GLN A 88 1.45 -1.55 -15.57
C GLN A 88 0.92 -0.16 -15.19
N VAL A 89 1.67 0.56 -14.35
CA VAL A 89 1.32 1.89 -13.87
C VAL A 89 2.48 2.84 -14.16
N CYS A 90 2.15 3.99 -14.76
CA CYS A 90 3.11 5.04 -15.14
C CYS A 90 2.78 6.31 -14.35
N ILE A 91 3.00 6.28 -13.02
CA ILE A 91 2.43 7.30 -12.12
C ILE A 91 2.98 8.71 -12.37
N ASN A 92 4.23 8.81 -12.85
CA ASN A 92 4.84 10.09 -13.20
C ASN A 92 4.47 10.58 -14.61
N GLN A 93 3.64 9.82 -15.35
CA GLN A 93 3.10 10.18 -16.66
C GLN A 93 1.60 10.48 -16.61
N CYS A 94 0.98 10.45 -15.43
CA CYS A 94 -0.39 10.90 -15.24
C CYS A 94 -0.46 12.40 -15.58
N ILE A 95 -1.12 12.72 -16.69
CA ILE A 95 -1.47 14.09 -17.06
C ILE A 95 -2.72 14.44 -16.26
N VAL A 96 -2.65 15.51 -15.46
CA VAL A 96 -3.80 16.06 -14.73
C VAL A 96 -4.67 16.86 -15.67
#